data_AF-A0A432TSC6-F1
#
_entry.id   AF-A0A432TSC6-F1
#
_cell.length_a   1.000
_cell.length_b   1.000
_cell.length_c   1.000
_cell.angle_alpha   90.00
_cell.angle_beta   90.00
_cell.angle_gamma   90.00
#
_symmetry.space_group_name_H-M   'P 1'
#
loop_
_entity.id
_entity.type
_entity.pdbx_description
1 polymer ?
#
loop_
_entity_poly.entity_id
_entity_poly.type
_entity_poly.pdbx_seq_one_letter_code
_entity_poly.pdbx_strand_id
1 'polypeptide(L)'
;MIYIEGGSKAQQALSKKLYYFCSQELSIKKKVEIDLRIEDVKHAEAWTDHEGEGKFYIDIEKDLTTDQFITAFCHEMIHVIQHLRDKPISEKEAYQLEVGLAEQFKLLSKS
;
A
#
# COMPACT_ATOMS: atom_id res chain seq x y z
N MET A 1 11.78 3.75 -1.28
CA MET A 1 12.27 2.44 -1.73
C MET A 1 11.33 1.38 -1.16
N ILE A 2 11.08 0.32 -1.90
CA ILE A 2 10.25 -0.79 -1.42
C ILE A 2 11.07 -2.09 -1.47
N TYR A 3 11.13 -2.78 -0.34
CA TYR A 3 11.66 -4.13 -0.19
C TYR A 3 10.48 -5.07 -0.11
N ILE A 4 10.53 -6.19 -0.83
CA ILE A 4 9.39 -7.10 -0.93
C ILE A 4 9.85 -8.51 -0.62
N GLU A 5 9.19 -9.13 0.34
CA GLU A 5 9.34 -10.53 0.73
C GLU A 5 8.02 -11.29 0.53
N GLY A 6 8.12 -12.57 0.19
CA GLY A 6 6.94 -13.41 -0.07
C GLY A 6 6.23 -13.10 -1.38
N GLY A 7 5.01 -13.65 -1.51
CA GLY A 7 4.17 -13.51 -2.69
C GLY A 7 4.73 -14.11 -3.98
N SER A 8 3.91 -14.10 -5.03
CA SER A 8 4.32 -14.48 -6.38
C SER A 8 5.13 -13.38 -7.07
N LYS A 9 5.89 -13.74 -8.12
CA LYS A 9 6.59 -12.74 -8.96
C LYS A 9 5.65 -11.68 -9.55
N ALA A 10 4.41 -12.05 -9.84
CA ALA A 10 3.38 -11.14 -10.33
C ALA A 10 2.98 -10.12 -9.25
N GLN A 11 2.72 -10.56 -8.02
CA GLN A 11 2.41 -9.68 -6.89
C GLN A 11 3.59 -8.75 -6.56
N GLN A 12 4.84 -9.26 -6.60
CA GLN A 12 6.01 -8.41 -6.38
C GLN A 12 6.17 -7.32 -7.45
N ALA A 13 5.95 -7.67 -8.73
CA ALA A 13 5.98 -6.71 -9.82
C ALA A 13 4.86 -5.66 -9.70
N LEU A 14 3.66 -6.11 -9.32
CA LEU A 14 2.50 -5.25 -9.08
C LEU A 14 2.74 -4.29 -7.91
N SER A 15 3.27 -4.78 -6.80
CA SER A 15 3.58 -4.00 -5.60
C SER A 15 4.57 -2.87 -5.90
N LYS A 16 5.60 -3.11 -6.73
CA LYS A 16 6.51 -2.05 -7.17
C LYS A 16 5.79 -0.96 -7.94
N LYS A 17 4.87 -1.32 -8.85
CA LYS A 17 4.08 -0.35 -9.62
C LYS A 17 3.16 0.46 -8.70
N LEU A 18 2.45 -0.21 -7.80
CA LEU A 18 1.56 0.42 -6.82
C LEU A 18 2.32 1.38 -5.91
N TYR A 19 3.48 0.97 -5.40
CA TYR A 19 4.35 1.82 -4.58
C TYR A 19 4.67 3.15 -5.27
N TYR A 20 5.16 3.09 -6.52
CA TYR A 20 5.51 4.31 -7.25
C TYR A 20 4.29 5.15 -7.57
N PHE A 21 3.20 4.52 -8.03
CA PHE A 21 1.94 5.20 -8.30
C PHE A 21 1.41 5.93 -7.06
N CYS A 22 1.20 5.23 -5.95
CA CYS A 22 0.67 5.82 -4.72
C CYS A 22 1.59 6.91 -4.18
N SER A 23 2.92 6.72 -4.27
CA SER A 23 3.87 7.75 -3.84
C SER A 23 3.72 9.05 -4.64
N GLN A 24 3.45 8.96 -5.94
CA GLN A 24 3.19 10.14 -6.79
C GLN A 24 1.82 10.75 -6.48
N GLU A 25 0.74 9.96 -6.56
CA GLU A 25 -0.63 10.45 -6.39
C GLU A 25 -0.88 11.05 -5.00
N LEU A 26 -0.35 10.42 -3.95
CA LEU A 26 -0.48 10.93 -2.58
C LEU A 26 0.52 12.07 -2.29
N SER A 27 1.35 12.46 -3.26
CA SER A 27 2.36 13.50 -3.15
C SER A 27 3.31 13.26 -1.96
N ILE A 28 3.80 12.02 -1.81
CA ILE A 28 4.77 11.66 -0.77
C ILE A 28 6.13 12.25 -1.18
N LYS A 29 6.49 13.39 -0.57
CA LYS A 29 7.73 14.13 -0.88
C LYS A 29 8.97 13.61 -0.15
N LYS A 30 8.78 12.94 0.99
CA LYS A 30 9.87 12.38 1.79
C LYS A 30 10.27 11.02 1.23
N LYS A 31 11.55 10.65 1.37
CA LYS A 31 11.99 9.29 1.06
C LYS A 31 11.38 8.37 2.13
N VAL A 32 10.42 7.54 1.72
CA VAL A 32 9.88 6.47 2.55
C VAL A 32 10.48 5.13 2.16
N GLU A 33 10.75 4.32 3.17
CA GLU A 33 11.19 2.94 3.01
C GLU A 33 10.06 2.03 3.48
N ILE A 34 9.61 1.15 2.59
CA ILE A 34 8.55 0.18 2.88
C ILE A 34 9.16 -1.21 2.82
N ASP A 35 9.08 -1.93 3.93
CA ASP A 35 9.31 -3.37 4.00
C ASP A 35 7.95 -4.06 3.85
N LEU A 36 7.65 -4.57 2.65
CA LEU A 36 6.42 -5.26 2.32
C LEU A 36 6.59 -6.78 2.48
N ARG A 37 5.73 -7.42 3.26
CA ARG A 37 5.57 -8.88 3.27
C ARG A 37 4.24 -9.28 2.66
N ILE A 38 4.28 -10.28 1.79
CA ILE A 38 3.08 -10.86 1.18
C ILE A 38 2.98 -12.30 1.72
N GLU A 39 2.17 -12.48 2.75
CA GLU A 39 2.12 -13.69 3.58
C GLU A 39 0.71 -14.00 4.08
N ASP A 40 0.54 -15.06 4.88
CA ASP A 40 -0.75 -15.34 5.53
C ASP A 40 -1.00 -14.32 6.66
N VAL A 41 -1.98 -13.44 6.49
CA VAL A 41 -2.36 -12.40 7.44
C VAL A 41 -3.64 -12.80 8.15
N LYS A 42 -3.61 -12.87 9.49
CA LYS A 42 -4.79 -13.29 10.26
C LYS A 42 -5.74 -12.12 10.50
N HIS A 43 -7.02 -12.35 10.22
CA HIS A 43 -8.14 -11.47 10.57
C HIS A 43 -8.18 -10.09 9.87
N ALA A 44 -7.34 -9.87 8.85
CA ALA A 44 -7.35 -8.65 8.04
C ALA A 44 -6.84 -8.94 6.63
N GLU A 45 -7.11 -8.03 5.68
CA GLU A 45 -6.53 -8.10 4.33
C GLU A 45 -5.09 -7.56 4.30
N ALA A 46 -4.78 -6.61 5.18
CA ALA A 46 -3.44 -6.05 5.35
C ALA A 46 -3.28 -5.36 6.71
N TRP A 47 -2.04 -5.06 7.07
CA TRP A 47 -1.66 -4.22 8.20
C TRP A 47 -0.54 -3.27 7.81
N THR A 48 -0.56 -2.05 8.36
CA THR A 48 0.55 -1.11 8.32
C THR A 48 1.04 -0.81 9.73
N ASP A 49 2.35 -0.94 9.92
CA ASP A 49 3.06 -0.44 11.10
C ASP A 49 4.19 0.51 10.65
N HIS A 50 4.74 1.27 11.59
CA HIS A 50 5.84 2.17 11.34
C HIS A 50 6.89 2.10 12.45
N GLU A 51 8.15 2.17 12.05
CA GLU A 51 9.25 2.49 12.93
C GLU A 51 9.67 3.92 12.59
N GLY A 52 10.06 4.72 13.59
CA GLY A 52 10.37 6.13 13.39
C GLY A 52 11.28 6.41 12.18
N GLU A 53 11.31 7.66 11.73
CA GLU A 53 12.16 8.11 10.60
C GLU A 53 11.69 7.68 9.19
N GLY A 54 10.40 7.42 8.99
CA GLY A 54 9.82 7.21 7.65
C GLY A 54 10.03 5.79 7.09
N LYS A 55 10.24 4.84 8.00
CA LYS A 55 10.26 3.41 7.70
C LYS A 55 8.90 2.79 8.06
N PHE A 56 8.33 2.04 7.12
CA PHE A 56 7.03 1.41 7.27
C PHE A 56 7.14 -0.09 7.00
N TYR A 57 6.33 -0.86 7.72
CA TYR A 57 6.14 -2.28 7.50
C TYR A 57 4.71 -2.47 7.03
N ILE A 58 4.55 -3.19 5.91
CA ILE A 58 3.23 -3.52 5.39
C ILE A 58 3.17 -5.03 5.22
N ASP A 59 2.19 -5.67 5.84
CA ASP A 59 1.89 -7.08 5.64
C ASP A 59 0.57 -7.19 4.87
N ILE A 60 0.54 -7.88 3.73
CA ILE A 60 -0.67 -8.08 2.91
C ILE A 60 -0.95 -9.58 2.76
N GLU A 61 -2.22 -9.95 2.91
CA GLU A 61 -2.69 -11.32 2.71
C GLU A 61 -2.36 -11.81 1.28
N LYS A 62 -1.62 -12.91 1.20
CA LYS A 62 -1.07 -13.45 -0.04
C LYS A 62 -2.14 -14.00 -0.99
N ASP A 63 -3.27 -14.46 -0.46
CA ASP A 63 -4.31 -15.15 -1.23
C ASP A 63 -5.41 -14.20 -1.76
N LEU A 64 -5.22 -12.88 -1.61
CA LEU A 64 -6.11 -11.88 -2.19
C LEU A 64 -6.15 -11.96 -3.72
N THR A 65 -7.32 -11.73 -4.30
CA THR A 65 -7.44 -11.50 -5.74
C THR A 65 -6.64 -10.26 -6.14
N THR A 66 -6.27 -10.12 -7.42
CA THR A 66 -5.52 -8.95 -7.91
C THR A 66 -6.21 -7.63 -7.56
N ASP A 67 -7.54 -7.55 -7.69
CA ASP A 67 -8.29 -6.33 -7.39
C ASP A 67 -8.31 -6.03 -5.88
N GLN A 68 -8.48 -7.04 -5.03
CA GLN A 68 -8.38 -6.88 -3.57
C GLN A 68 -6.97 -6.44 -3.17
N PHE A 69 -5.94 -7.06 -3.74
CA PHE A 69 -4.55 -6.73 -3.46
C PHE A 69 -4.23 -5.27 -3.81
N ILE A 70 -4.72 -4.79 -4.96
CA ILE A 70 -4.56 -3.39 -5.37
C ILE A 70 -5.24 -2.46 -4.35
N THR A 71 -6.48 -2.75 -3.98
CA THR A 71 -7.26 -1.92 -3.04
C THR A 71 -6.63 -1.91 -1.65
N ALA A 72 -6.26 -3.07 -1.11
CA ALA A 72 -5.58 -3.19 0.18
C ALA A 72 -4.25 -2.42 0.18
N PHE A 73 -3.41 -2.57 -0.86
CA PHE A 73 -2.17 -1.82 -0.95
C PHE A 73 -2.41 -0.29 -0.97
N CYS A 74 -3.43 0.17 -1.71
CA CYS A 74 -3.81 1.58 -1.74
C CYS A 74 -4.27 2.08 -0.36
N HIS A 75 -5.05 1.27 0.37
CA HIS A 75 -5.47 1.54 1.75
C HIS A 75 -4.26 1.75 2.67
N GLU A 76 -3.32 0.80 2.66
CA GLU A 76 -2.10 0.89 3.47
C GLU A 76 -1.25 2.12 3.12
N MET A 77 -1.15 2.47 1.83
CA MET A 77 -0.45 3.70 1.42
C MET A 77 -1.14 4.99 1.90
N ILE A 78 -2.46 4.97 2.10
CA ILE A 78 -3.19 6.08 2.73
C ILE A 78 -2.79 6.21 4.21
N HIS A 79 -2.66 5.10 4.93
CA HIS A 79 -2.13 5.12 6.30
C HIS A 79 -0.69 5.62 6.37
N VAL A 80 0.17 5.24 5.41
CA VAL A 80 1.53 5.77 5.31
C VAL A 80 1.52 7.30 5.21
N ILE A 81 0.72 7.88 4.31
CA ILE A 81 0.67 9.35 4.19
C ILE A 81 -0.01 10.04 5.38
N GLN A 82 -0.98 9.39 6.04
CA GLN A 82 -1.57 9.90 7.29
C GLN A 82 -0.49 10.02 8.38
N HIS A 83 0.32 8.98 8.58
CA HIS A 83 1.47 9.01 9.49
C HIS A 83 2.47 10.11 9.13
N LEU A 84 2.88 10.20 7.85
CA LEU A 84 3.88 11.18 7.40
C LEU A 84 3.45 12.65 7.56
N ARG A 85 2.14 12.90 7.62
CA ARG A 85 1.55 14.24 7.77
C ARG A 85 1.18 14.55 9.22
N ASP A 86 1.57 13.70 10.17
CA ASP A 86 1.21 13.82 11.59
C ASP A 86 -0.32 13.93 11.77
N LYS A 87 -1.08 13.26 10.91
CA LYS A 87 -2.54 13.20 11.01
C LYS A 87 -2.94 11.99 11.88
N PRO A 88 -4.06 12.06 12.61
CA PRO A 88 -4.66 10.89 13.21
C PRO A 88 -4.95 9.83 12.14
N ILE A 89 -4.66 8.57 12.45
CA ILE A 89 -4.98 7.45 11.58
C ILE A 89 -6.50 7.28 11.55
N SER A 90 -7.05 7.20 10.34
CA SER A 90 -8.49 7.18 10.10
C SER A 90 -8.83 6.13 9.04
N GLU A 91 -9.27 4.97 9.53
CA GLU A 91 -9.86 3.88 8.72
C GLU A 91 -10.95 4.40 7.79
N LYS A 92 -11.81 5.28 8.33
CA LYS A 92 -12.92 5.85 7.57
C LYS A 92 -12.43 6.65 6.35
N GLU A 93 -11.36 7.44 6.51
CA GLU A 93 -10.77 8.18 5.39
C GLU A 93 -10.08 7.24 4.42
N ALA A 94 -9.38 6.21 4.92
CA ALA A 94 -8.75 5.19 4.08
C ALA A 94 -9.76 4.48 3.17
N TYR A 95 -10.86 3.95 3.73
CA TYR A 95 -11.95 3.34 2.96
C TYR A 95 -12.59 4.27 1.93
N GLN A 96 -12.67 5.58 2.21
CA GLN A 96 -13.24 6.55 1.28
C GLN A 96 -12.35 6.81 0.06
N LEU A 97 -11.03 6.66 0.21
CA LEU A 97 -10.04 7.04 -0.79
C LEU A 97 -9.47 5.84 -1.55
N GLU A 98 -9.40 4.66 -0.92
CA GLU A 98 -8.74 3.46 -1.48
C GLU A 98 -9.29 3.08 -2.86
N VAL A 99 -10.61 3.12 -3.03
CA VAL A 99 -11.29 2.68 -4.26
C VAL A 99 -10.98 3.64 -5.40
N GLY A 100 -11.00 4.95 -5.13
CA GLY A 100 -10.67 5.97 -6.12
C GLY A 100 -9.22 5.82 -6.60
N LEU A 101 -8.29 5.59 -5.68
CA LEU A 101 -6.88 5.40 -5.97
C LEU A 101 -6.64 4.09 -6.76
N ALA A 102 -7.30 3.01 -6.35
CA ALA A 102 -7.26 1.71 -7.04
C ALA A 102 -7.80 1.79 -8.47
N GLU A 103 -8.93 2.47 -8.69
CA GLU A 103 -9.49 2.65 -10.04
C GLU A 103 -8.58 3.48 -10.93
N GLN A 104 -7.99 4.57 -10.41
CA GLN A 104 -7.01 5.37 -11.14
C GLN A 104 -5.80 4.52 -11.57
N PHE A 105 -5.25 3.71 -10.67
CA PHE A 105 -4.15 2.79 -10.99
C PHE A 105 -4.51 1.82 -12.12
N LYS A 106 -5.70 1.22 -12.04
CA LYS A 106 -6.20 0.24 -13.01
C LYS A 106 -6.42 0.87 -14.39
N LEU A 107 -6.87 2.12 -14.45
CA LEU A 107 -7.03 2.85 -15.71
C LEU A 107 -5.68 3.14 -16.38
N LEU A 108 -4.70 3.62 -15.61
CA LEU A 108 -3.36 3.93 -16.12
C LEU A 108 -2.61 2.66 -16.56
N SER A 109 -2.84 1.53 -15.89
CA SER A 109 -2.18 0.25 -16.21
C SER A 109 -2.73 -0.45 -17.45
N LYS A 110 -3.89 0.00 -17.97
CA LYS A 110 -4.50 -0.49 -19.23
C LYS A 110 -4.07 0.32 -20.46
N SER A 111 -3.37 1.44 -20.24
CA SER A 111 -2.87 2.36 -21.27
C SER A 111 -1.48 1.96 -21.74
#